data_AF-A0A8E0UWE3-F1
#
_entry.id   AF-A0A8E0UWE3-F1
#
_cell.length_a   1.000
_cell.length_b   1.000
_cell.length_c   1.000
_cell.angle_alpha   90.00
_cell.angle_beta   90.00
_cell.angle_gamma   90.00
#
_symmetry.space_group_name_H-M   'P 1'
#
loop_
_entity.id
_entity.type
_entity.pdbx_description
1 polymer ?
#
loop_
_entity_poly.entity_id
_entity_poly.type
_entity_poly.pdbx_seq_one_letter_code
_entity_poly.pdbx_strand_id
1 'polypeptide(L)'
;MSDELSMHLLVTPLLYRIFTIQTSPQHTKLIGILFLTEFTVVMVVHMVMNEFLLHAVAFGLGVLLIATQTIKLVSQRVPDPFTRKKFRNIGLFGVCSFIFGYMVWLIDAWACNPLIRIRHSVGLPLAFVFELHGWWHVFTAIGGYIAVEVVDMITSGEVHEDPTDQLAWPIADVARFIGGAPGTKKSS
;
A
#
# COMPACT_ATOMS: atom_id res chain seq x y z
N MET A 1 9.46 -13.52 10.26
CA MET A 1 9.69 -14.13 8.93
C MET A 1 8.45 -14.13 8.05
N SER A 2 7.30 -14.65 8.51
CA SER A 2 6.09 -14.69 7.67
C SER A 2 5.49 -13.31 7.39
N ASP A 3 5.66 -12.37 8.32
CA ASP A 3 5.21 -10.99 8.17
C ASP A 3 5.97 -10.29 7.03
N GLU A 4 7.31 -10.29 7.12
CA GLU A 4 8.25 -9.71 6.17
C GLU A 4 8.10 -10.33 4.78
N LEU A 5 7.89 -11.65 4.71
CA LEU A 5 7.61 -12.35 3.45
C LEU A 5 6.32 -11.84 2.80
N SER A 6 5.24 -11.69 3.57
CA SER A 6 3.95 -11.23 3.06
C SER A 6 4.01 -9.81 2.47
N MET A 7 4.85 -8.95 3.06
CA MET A 7 5.08 -7.59 2.57
C MET A 7 5.71 -7.58 1.17
N HIS A 8 6.71 -8.43 0.93
CA HIS A 8 7.33 -8.54 -0.38
C HIS A 8 6.43 -9.23 -1.41
N LEU A 9 5.60 -10.19 -0.97
CA LEU A 9 4.58 -10.80 -1.82
C LEU A 9 3.49 -9.82 -2.27
N LEU A 10 3.31 -8.70 -1.56
CA LEU A 10 2.46 -7.59 -2.02
C LEU A 10 3.22 -6.64 -2.97
N VAL A 11 4.40 -6.18 -2.56
CA VAL A 11 5.13 -5.11 -3.26
C VAL A 11 5.68 -5.55 -4.61
N THR A 12 6.29 -6.74 -4.68
CA THR A 12 6.97 -7.21 -5.89
C THR A 12 6.01 -7.37 -7.08
N PRO A 13 4.82 -8.00 -6.93
CA PRO A 13 3.84 -8.06 -8.03
C PRO A 13 3.29 -6.69 -8.46
N LEU A 14 3.09 -5.77 -7.51
CA LEU A 14 2.63 -4.41 -7.85
C LEU A 14 3.68 -3.65 -8.66
N LEU A 15 4.95 -3.71 -8.25
CA LEU A 15 6.04 -3.13 -9.02
C LEU A 15 6.14 -3.78 -10.40
N TYR A 16 6.08 -5.10 -10.49
CA TYR A 16 6.06 -5.80 -11.77
C TYR A 16 4.95 -5.26 -12.67
N ARG A 17 3.73 -5.11 -12.16
CA ARG A 17 2.59 -4.58 -12.93
C ARG A 17 2.81 -3.13 -13.40
N ILE A 18 3.32 -2.26 -12.52
CA ILE A 18 3.64 -0.86 -12.84
C ILE A 18 4.72 -0.74 -13.93
N PHE A 19 5.77 -1.56 -13.86
CA PHE A 19 6.92 -1.47 -14.78
C PHE A 19 6.74 -2.22 -16.10
N THR A 20 5.71 -3.06 -16.22
CA THR A 20 5.47 -3.89 -17.42
C THR A 20 4.30 -3.42 -18.27
N ILE A 21 3.47 -2.51 -17.75
CA ILE A 21 2.31 -1.99 -18.47
C ILE A 21 2.68 -1.40 -19.83
N GLN A 22 2.05 -1.91 -20.89
CA GLN A 22 2.24 -1.46 -22.28
C GLN A 22 3.71 -1.47 -22.75
N THR A 23 4.54 -2.36 -22.21
CA THR A 23 5.94 -2.56 -22.65
C THR A 23 6.09 -3.78 -23.56
N SER A 24 7.25 -3.91 -24.21
CA SER A 24 7.51 -5.04 -25.10
C SER A 24 7.63 -6.37 -24.33
N PRO A 25 7.31 -7.53 -24.95
CA PRO A 25 7.40 -8.83 -24.27
C PRO A 25 8.81 -9.15 -23.73
N GLN A 26 9.85 -8.66 -24.41
CA GLN A 26 11.24 -8.82 -23.98
C GLN A 26 11.51 -8.03 -22.70
N HIS A 27 11.05 -6.77 -22.64
CA HIS A 27 11.18 -5.92 -21.46
C HIS A 27 10.39 -6.51 -20.28
N THR A 28 9.17 -6.98 -20.51
CA THR A 28 8.35 -7.63 -19.47
C THR A 28 9.04 -8.86 -18.87
N LYS A 29 9.65 -9.70 -19.70
CA LYS A 29 10.43 -10.85 -19.23
C LYS A 29 11.65 -10.42 -18.40
N LEU A 30 12.39 -9.43 -18.88
CA LEU A 30 13.57 -8.92 -18.18
C LEU A 30 13.19 -8.39 -16.79
N ILE A 31 12.17 -7.53 -16.70
CA ILE A 31 11.68 -6.98 -15.43
C ILE A 31 11.19 -8.09 -14.49
N GLY A 32 10.49 -9.09 -15.01
CA GLY A 32 10.06 -10.25 -14.23
C GLY A 32 11.23 -11.04 -13.63
N ILE A 33 12.28 -11.30 -14.42
CA ILE A 33 13.49 -11.99 -13.95
C ILE A 33 14.21 -11.15 -12.89
N LEU A 34 14.32 -9.83 -13.09
CA LEU A 34 14.98 -8.93 -12.16
C LEU A 34 14.25 -8.91 -10.80
N PHE A 35 12.94 -8.73 -10.79
CA PHE A 35 12.15 -8.70 -9.56
C PHE A 35 12.07 -10.06 -8.87
N LEU A 36 11.99 -11.17 -9.62
CA LEU A 36 12.02 -12.51 -9.03
C LEU A 36 13.38 -12.79 -8.37
N THR A 37 14.47 -12.40 -9.03
CA THR A 37 15.83 -12.53 -8.48
C THR A 37 15.98 -11.68 -7.22
N GLU A 38 15.57 -10.41 -7.26
CA GLU A 38 15.63 -9.50 -6.11
C GLU A 38 14.85 -10.05 -4.93
N PHE A 39 13.58 -10.42 -5.13
CA PHE A 39 12.73 -11.03 -4.12
C PHE A 39 13.40 -12.26 -3.49
N THR A 40 13.92 -13.17 -4.33
CA THR A 40 14.54 -14.41 -3.86
C THR A 40 15.79 -14.12 -3.03
N VAL A 41 16.66 -13.22 -3.50
CA VAL A 41 17.89 -12.86 -2.78
C VAL A 41 17.57 -12.21 -1.44
N VAL A 42 16.67 -11.21 -1.41
CA VAL A 42 16.31 -10.52 -0.16
C VAL A 42 15.71 -11.50 0.84
N MET A 43 14.79 -12.37 0.42
CA MET A 43 14.15 -13.35 1.31
C MET A 43 15.11 -14.42 1.82
N VAL A 44 15.94 -14.99 0.94
CA VAL A 44 16.93 -16.02 1.36
C VAL A 44 17.94 -15.42 2.32
N VAL A 45 18.49 -14.24 2.02
CA VAL A 45 19.45 -13.57 2.91
C VAL A 45 18.81 -13.22 4.25
N HIS A 46 17.60 -12.65 4.25
CA HIS A 46 16.87 -12.33 5.48
C HIS A 46 16.66 -13.58 6.35
N MET A 47 16.24 -14.70 5.75
CA MET A 47 15.98 -15.95 6.47
C MET A 47 17.25 -16.64 6.97
N VAL A 48 18.32 -16.65 6.19
CA VAL A 48 19.58 -17.34 6.55
C VAL A 48 20.41 -16.53 7.54
N MET A 49 20.51 -15.21 7.32
CA MET A 49 21.35 -14.33 8.12
C MET A 49 20.62 -13.75 9.33
N ASN A 50 19.30 -13.93 9.42
CA ASN A 50 18.44 -13.31 10.43
C ASN A 50 18.66 -11.79 10.53
N GLU A 51 18.81 -11.16 9.36
CA GLU A 51 19.24 -9.78 9.18
C GLU A 51 18.04 -8.93 8.73
N PHE A 52 17.70 -7.88 9.48
CA PHE A 52 16.46 -7.11 9.28
C PHE A 52 16.60 -5.93 8.29
N LEU A 53 17.79 -5.34 8.18
CA LEU A 53 18.02 -4.09 7.44
C LEU A 53 17.79 -4.26 5.94
N LEU A 54 18.24 -5.36 5.34
CA LEU A 54 18.07 -5.60 3.91
C LEU A 54 16.59 -5.65 3.53
N HIS A 55 15.79 -6.38 4.31
CA HIS A 55 14.33 -6.40 4.15
C HIS A 55 13.75 -5.00 4.28
N ALA A 56 14.06 -4.28 5.37
CA ALA A 56 13.48 -2.97 5.65
C ALA A 56 13.79 -1.95 4.54
N VAL A 57 15.04 -1.93 4.05
CA VAL A 57 15.48 -1.04 2.96
C VAL A 57 14.82 -1.42 1.63
N ALA A 58 14.81 -2.70 1.28
CA ALA A 58 14.21 -3.17 0.03
C ALA A 58 12.70 -2.91 0.00
N PHE A 59 12.00 -3.21 1.09
CA PHE A 59 10.57 -2.93 1.24
C PHE A 59 10.27 -1.43 1.17
N GLY A 60 11.01 -0.61 1.93
CA GLY A 60 10.85 0.85 1.92
C GLY A 60 11.07 1.46 0.54
N LEU A 61 12.11 1.02 -0.18
CA LEU A 61 12.36 1.45 -1.56
C LEU A 61 11.22 1.02 -2.49
N GLY A 62 10.73 -0.21 -2.35
CA GLY A 62 9.62 -0.72 -3.16
C GLY A 62 8.34 0.09 -2.96
N VAL A 63 7.98 0.42 -1.72
CA VAL A 63 6.81 1.28 -1.42
C VAL A 63 6.99 2.68 -2.01
N LEU A 64 8.18 3.28 -1.91
CA LEU A 64 8.47 4.58 -2.53
C LEU A 64 8.34 4.53 -4.05
N LEU A 65 8.83 3.47 -4.69
CA LEU A 65 8.69 3.26 -6.13
C LEU A 65 7.21 3.10 -6.51
N ILE A 66 6.42 2.30 -5.78
CA ILE A 66 4.98 2.17 -6.01
C ILE A 66 4.31 3.55 -5.92
N ALA A 67 4.54 4.31 -4.85
CA ALA A 67 3.90 5.60 -4.66
C ALA A 67 4.25 6.60 -5.77
N THR A 68 5.54 6.76 -6.06
CA THR A 68 6.02 7.74 -7.05
C THR A 68 5.61 7.39 -8.48
N GLN A 69 5.73 6.12 -8.87
CA GLN A 69 5.34 5.67 -10.22
C GLN A 69 3.82 5.68 -10.39
N THR A 70 3.05 5.34 -9.36
CA THR A 70 1.58 5.41 -9.40
C THR A 70 1.12 6.84 -9.61
N ILE A 71 1.66 7.82 -8.87
CA ILE A 71 1.35 9.24 -9.07
C ILE A 71 1.66 9.68 -10.52
N LYS A 72 2.81 9.27 -11.04
CA LYS A 72 3.21 9.57 -12.41
C LYS A 72 2.22 8.96 -13.43
N LEU A 73 1.87 7.68 -13.27
CA LEU A 73 0.95 6.98 -14.16
C LEU A 73 -0.47 7.57 -14.09
N VAL A 74 -0.98 7.90 -12.90
CA VAL A 74 -2.25 8.61 -12.71
C VAL A 74 -2.25 9.93 -13.47
N SER A 75 -1.17 10.71 -13.37
CA SER A 75 -1.07 11.99 -14.09
C SER A 75 -0.99 11.83 -15.61
N GLN A 76 -0.49 10.70 -16.11
CA GLN A 76 -0.35 10.43 -17.54
C GLN A 76 -1.61 9.80 -18.14
N ARG A 77 -2.28 8.90 -17.40
CA ARG A 77 -3.38 8.06 -17.91
C ARG A 77 -4.77 8.59 -17.60
N VAL A 78 -4.95 9.42 -16.56
CA VAL A 78 -6.27 9.95 -16.20
C VAL A 78 -6.46 11.33 -16.86
N PRO A 79 -7.16 11.46 -18.00
CA PRO A 79 -7.33 12.74 -18.67
C PRO A 79 -8.22 13.70 -17.88
N ASP A 80 -9.25 13.18 -17.22
CA ASP A 80 -10.21 14.00 -16.48
C ASP A 80 -9.59 14.58 -15.19
N PRO A 81 -9.54 15.92 -15.03
CA PRO A 81 -8.93 16.55 -13.86
C PRO A 81 -9.64 16.21 -12.54
N PHE A 82 -10.95 15.96 -12.56
CA PHE A 82 -11.74 15.65 -11.37
C PHE A 82 -11.41 14.24 -10.86
N THR A 83 -11.48 13.23 -11.73
CA THR A 83 -11.08 11.85 -11.44
C THR A 83 -9.62 11.78 -11.03
N ARG A 84 -8.72 12.53 -11.67
CA ARG A 84 -7.29 12.60 -11.29
C ARG A 84 -7.10 13.14 -9.87
N LYS A 85 -7.83 14.20 -9.51
CA LYS A 85 -7.81 14.75 -8.14
C LYS A 85 -8.31 13.72 -7.13
N LYS A 86 -9.32 12.94 -7.49
CA LYS A 86 -9.87 11.87 -6.65
C LYS A 86 -8.85 10.75 -6.41
N PHE A 87 -8.22 10.22 -7.46
CA PHE A 87 -7.12 9.26 -7.34
C PHE A 87 -5.98 9.79 -6.47
N ARG A 88 -5.59 11.06 -6.64
CA ARG A 88 -4.56 11.69 -5.82
C ARG A 88 -4.96 11.75 -4.34
N ASN A 89 -6.19 12.11 -4.04
CA ASN A 89 -6.68 12.21 -2.67
C ASN A 89 -6.77 10.83 -1.99
N ILE A 90 -7.28 9.82 -2.71
CA ILE A 90 -7.33 8.43 -2.24
C ILE A 90 -5.91 7.90 -2.01
N GLY A 91 -5.02 8.10 -2.98
CA GLY A 91 -3.61 7.71 -2.87
C GLY A 91 -2.90 8.41 -1.70
N LEU A 92 -3.15 9.71 -1.49
CA LEU A 92 -2.61 10.45 -0.34
C LEU A 92 -3.12 9.87 0.98
N PHE A 93 -4.41 9.54 1.08
CA PHE A 93 -4.95 8.87 2.26
C PHE A 93 -4.27 7.51 2.52
N GLY A 94 -4.01 6.73 1.48
CA GLY A 94 -3.25 5.48 1.58
C GLY A 94 -1.82 5.69 2.08
N VAL A 95 -1.11 6.68 1.53
CA VAL A 95 0.25 7.05 1.97
C VAL A 95 0.27 7.53 3.42
N CYS A 96 -0.67 8.39 3.81
CA CYS A 96 -0.81 8.87 5.17
C CYS A 96 -1.11 7.71 6.14
N SER A 97 -1.98 6.78 5.74
CA SER A 97 -2.28 5.58 6.55
C SER A 97 -1.03 4.72 6.73
N PHE A 98 -0.28 4.46 5.66
CA PHE A 98 0.96 3.69 5.74
C PHE A 98 2.01 4.35 6.65
N ILE A 99 2.25 5.66 6.50
CA ILE A 99 3.18 6.41 7.34
C ILE A 99 2.72 6.39 8.80
N PHE A 100 1.43 6.57 9.05
CA PHE A 100 0.88 6.50 10.41
C PHE A 100 1.11 5.12 11.03
N GLY A 101 0.82 4.05 10.29
CA GLY A 101 1.16 2.70 10.71
C GLY A 101 2.64 2.59 11.07
N TYR A 102 3.55 3.10 10.23
CA TYR A 102 4.99 2.99 10.45
C TYR A 102 5.44 3.72 11.72
N MET A 103 4.85 4.87 12.01
CA MET A 103 5.07 5.57 13.27
C MET A 103 4.56 4.75 14.46
N VAL A 104 3.39 4.13 14.35
CA VAL A 104 2.84 3.25 15.39
C VAL A 104 3.75 2.04 15.65
N TRP A 105 4.26 1.41 14.60
CA TRP A 105 5.24 0.32 14.69
C TRP A 105 6.54 0.78 15.37
N LEU A 106 7.03 1.97 15.02
CA LEU A 106 8.22 2.53 15.65
C LEU A 106 8.00 2.76 17.15
N ILE A 107 6.84 3.30 17.55
CA ILE A 107 6.49 3.46 18.97
C ILE A 107 6.41 2.10 19.67
N ASP A 108 5.80 1.09 19.04
CA ASP A 108 5.72 -0.27 19.57
C ASP A 108 7.11 -0.85 19.87
N ALA A 109 8.04 -0.71 18.91
CA ALA A 109 9.42 -1.18 19.06
C ALA A 109 10.14 -0.50 20.23
N TRP A 110 9.97 0.81 20.41
CA TRP A 110 10.61 1.57 21.49
C TRP A 110 9.94 1.38 22.86
N ALA A 111 8.62 1.26 22.90
CA ALA A 111 7.82 1.21 24.13
C ALA A 111 7.30 -0.20 24.47
N CYS A 112 7.90 -1.25 23.91
CA CYS A 112 7.45 -2.64 24.04
C CYS A 112 7.20 -3.07 25.50
N ASN A 113 8.18 -2.89 26.39
CA ASN A 113 8.06 -3.28 27.80
C ASN A 113 6.95 -2.52 28.57
N PRO A 114 6.85 -1.18 28.47
CA PRO A 114 5.69 -0.44 28.98
C PRO A 114 4.35 -0.92 28.42
N LEU A 115 4.24 -1.11 27.11
CA LEU A 115 2.99 -1.51 26.44
C LEU A 115 2.53 -2.90 26.89
N ILE A 116 3.44 -3.86 27.03
CA ILE A 116 3.15 -5.20 27.59
C ILE A 116 2.58 -5.07 29.01
N ARG A 117 3.22 -4.27 29.87
CA ARG A 117 2.74 -4.08 31.26
C ARG A 117 1.36 -3.45 31.32
N ILE A 118 1.09 -2.46 30.46
CA ILE A 118 -0.24 -1.84 30.35
C ILE A 118 -1.28 -2.87 29.88
N ARG A 119 -0.97 -3.67 28.86
CA ARG A 119 -1.89 -4.71 28.36
C ARG A 119 -2.25 -5.73 29.45
N HIS A 120 -1.27 -6.16 30.25
CA HIS A 120 -1.51 -7.06 31.37
C HIS A 120 -2.32 -6.42 32.52
N SER A 121 -2.20 -5.10 32.73
CA SER A 121 -2.94 -4.42 33.79
C SER A 121 -4.39 -4.10 33.41
N VAL A 122 -4.65 -3.71 32.15
CA VAL A 122 -6.00 -3.34 31.70
C VAL A 122 -6.85 -4.53 31.27
N GLY A 123 -6.22 -5.63 30.83
CA GLY A 123 -6.91 -6.83 30.36
C GLY A 123 -7.76 -6.61 29.09
N LEU A 124 -8.47 -7.66 28.67
CA LEU A 124 -9.34 -7.60 27.49
C LEU A 124 -10.70 -6.96 27.83
N PRO A 125 -11.31 -6.19 26.89
CA PRO A 125 -10.86 -5.96 25.52
C PRO A 125 -9.91 -4.76 25.35
N LEU A 126 -9.68 -3.97 26.41
CA LEU A 126 -8.95 -2.70 26.30
C LEU A 126 -7.46 -2.89 25.92
N ALA A 127 -6.88 -4.05 26.19
CA ALA A 127 -5.53 -4.41 25.77
C ALA A 127 -5.31 -4.30 24.25
N PHE A 128 -6.34 -4.48 23.42
CA PHE A 128 -6.22 -4.32 21.96
C PHE A 128 -5.87 -2.88 21.54
N VAL A 129 -6.31 -1.88 22.30
CA VAL A 129 -5.97 -0.47 22.02
C VAL A 129 -4.48 -0.22 22.19
N PHE A 130 -3.83 -0.95 23.10
CA PHE A 130 -2.40 -0.85 23.40
C PHE A 130 -1.56 -1.85 22.60
N GLU A 131 -2.17 -2.68 21.74
CA GLU A 131 -1.47 -3.57 20.83
C GLU A 131 -1.08 -2.81 19.56
N LEU A 132 -0.10 -1.92 19.69
CA LEU A 132 0.34 -1.04 18.61
C LEU A 132 0.86 -1.83 17.40
N HIS A 133 1.49 -2.99 17.61
CA HIS A 133 1.85 -3.91 16.54
C HIS A 133 0.64 -4.36 15.68
N GLY A 134 -0.52 -4.59 16.30
CA GLY A 134 -1.75 -4.92 15.57
C GLY A 134 -2.26 -3.74 14.75
N TRP A 135 -2.20 -2.53 15.31
CA TRP A 135 -2.58 -1.30 14.60
C TRP A 135 -1.68 -1.01 13.40
N TRP A 136 -0.38 -1.27 13.52
CA TRP A 136 0.55 -1.20 12.38
C TRP A 136 0.04 -1.99 11.18
N HIS A 137 -0.36 -3.25 11.39
CA HIS A 137 -0.91 -4.11 10.34
C HIS A 137 -2.20 -3.56 9.73
N VAL A 138 -3.09 -3.02 10.56
CA VAL A 138 -4.35 -2.43 10.07
C VAL A 138 -4.06 -1.25 9.13
N PHE A 139 -3.20 -0.33 9.55
CA PHE A 139 -2.93 0.88 8.77
C PHE A 139 -2.09 0.62 7.52
N THR A 140 -1.12 -0.29 7.58
CA THR A 140 -0.38 -0.70 6.38
C THR A 140 -1.23 -1.52 5.43
N ALA A 141 -2.13 -2.36 5.91
CA ALA A 141 -3.09 -3.08 5.07
C ALA A 141 -4.04 -2.13 4.35
N ILE A 142 -4.53 -1.08 5.02
CA ILE A 142 -5.31 -0.02 4.37
C ILE A 142 -4.51 0.66 3.25
N GLY A 143 -3.28 1.07 3.54
CA GLY A 143 -2.40 1.69 2.54
C GLY A 143 -2.08 0.76 1.36
N GLY A 144 -1.79 -0.51 1.65
CA GLY A 144 -1.51 -1.55 0.67
C GLY A 144 -2.72 -1.87 -0.21
N TYR A 145 -3.90 -2.00 0.38
CA TYR A 145 -5.17 -2.17 -0.35
C TYR A 145 -5.41 -1.02 -1.32
N ILE A 146 -5.29 0.23 -0.85
CA ILE A 146 -5.43 1.41 -1.72
C ILE A 146 -4.41 1.38 -2.86
N ALA A 147 -3.16 0.99 -2.60
CA ALA A 147 -2.16 0.86 -3.64
C ALA A 147 -2.52 -0.20 -4.68
N VAL A 148 -3.03 -1.36 -4.25
CA VAL A 148 -3.53 -2.41 -5.15
C VAL A 148 -4.63 -1.88 -6.05
N GLU A 149 -5.67 -1.28 -5.48
CA GLU A 149 -6.82 -0.76 -6.22
C GLU A 149 -6.44 0.33 -7.22
N VAL A 150 -5.64 1.31 -6.79
CA VAL A 150 -5.22 2.39 -7.69
C VAL A 150 -4.35 1.86 -8.82
N VAL A 151 -3.42 0.93 -8.53
CA VAL A 151 -2.59 0.29 -9.55
C VAL A 151 -3.45 -0.57 -10.48
N ASP A 152 -4.45 -1.28 -9.96
CA ASP A 152 -5.35 -2.11 -10.75
C ASP A 152 -6.11 -1.27 -11.77
N MET A 153 -6.83 -0.23 -11.32
CA MET A 153 -7.61 0.68 -12.17
C MET A 153 -6.78 1.37 -13.26
N ILE A 154 -5.57 1.87 -12.94
CA ILE A 154 -4.73 2.54 -13.95
C ILE A 154 -4.15 1.58 -14.97
N THR A 155 -4.11 0.28 -14.67
CA THR A 155 -3.50 -0.74 -15.53
C THR A 155 -4.52 -1.62 -16.25
N SER A 156 -5.73 -1.79 -15.72
CA SER A 156 -6.85 -2.47 -16.38
C SER A 156 -7.44 -1.65 -17.54
N GLY A 157 -7.20 -0.32 -17.54
CA GLY A 157 -7.75 0.58 -18.55
C GLY A 157 -9.09 1.20 -18.15
N GLU A 158 -9.57 0.92 -16.94
CA GLU A 158 -10.82 1.44 -16.35
C GLU A 158 -10.68 2.89 -15.84
N VAL A 159 -9.79 3.66 -16.44
CA VAL A 159 -9.39 5.01 -15.98
C VAL A 159 -10.49 6.07 -16.14
N HIS A 160 -11.60 5.70 -16.80
CA HIS A 160 -12.74 6.57 -17.08
C HIS A 160 -13.90 6.43 -16.10
N GLU A 161 -13.86 5.44 -15.20
CA GLU A 161 -14.90 5.23 -14.20
C GLU A 161 -14.57 5.96 -12.88
N ASP A 162 -15.59 6.25 -12.07
CA ASP A 162 -15.36 6.81 -10.75
C ASP A 162 -14.70 5.73 -9.87
N PRO A 163 -13.49 5.96 -9.32
CA PRO A 163 -12.79 4.94 -8.53
C PRO A 163 -13.55 4.53 -7.26
N THR A 164 -14.58 5.26 -6.84
CA THR A 164 -15.27 5.01 -5.58
C THR A 164 -16.12 3.75 -5.58
N ASP A 165 -16.69 3.40 -6.73
CA ASP A 165 -17.67 2.31 -6.81
C ASP A 165 -17.00 0.93 -6.77
N GLN A 166 -15.69 0.88 -7.02
CA GLN A 166 -14.87 -0.34 -6.97
C GLN A 166 -14.19 -0.54 -5.60
N LEU A 167 -14.14 0.48 -4.74
CA LEU A 167 -13.49 0.40 -3.44
C LEU A 167 -14.32 -0.41 -2.43
N ALA A 168 -13.65 -1.25 -1.66
CA ALA A 168 -14.25 -1.96 -0.54
C ALA A 168 -14.55 -1.01 0.63
N TRP A 169 -15.55 -1.37 1.44
CA TRP A 169 -15.79 -0.73 2.72
C TRP A 169 -14.57 -0.94 3.67
N PRO A 170 -14.14 0.06 4.47
CA PRO A 170 -14.70 1.42 4.65
C PRO A 170 -14.10 2.48 3.70
N ILE A 171 -13.17 2.09 2.82
CA ILE A 171 -12.42 3.04 1.98
C ILE A 171 -13.34 3.75 0.98
N ALA A 172 -14.39 3.09 0.49
CA ALA A 172 -15.42 3.73 -0.32
C ALA A 172 -16.06 4.94 0.36
N ASP A 173 -16.38 4.85 1.65
CA ASP A 173 -17.01 5.96 2.39
C ASP A 173 -16.03 7.12 2.61
N VAL A 174 -14.78 6.78 2.91
CA VAL A 174 -13.70 7.77 3.00
C VAL A 174 -13.49 8.46 1.64
N ALA A 175 -13.51 7.71 0.54
CA ALA A 175 -13.38 8.26 -0.80
C ALA A 175 -14.56 9.16 -1.19
N ARG A 176 -15.80 8.83 -0.80
CA ARG A 176 -16.98 9.70 -0.98
C ARG A 176 -16.85 10.99 -0.18
N PHE A 177 -16.38 10.89 1.06
CA PHE A 177 -16.20 12.04 1.94
C PHE A 177 -15.11 12.99 1.43
N ILE A 178 -13.96 12.45 1.04
CA ILE A 178 -12.80 13.23 0.55
C ILE A 178 -13.02 13.71 -0.90
N GLY A 179 -13.75 12.96 -1.71
CA GLY A 179 -14.00 13.23 -3.12
C GLY A 179 -15.10 14.26 -3.40
N GLY A 180 -15.95 14.56 -2.41
CA GLY A 180 -17.19 15.33 -2.61
C GLY A 180 -18.26 14.49 -3.33
N ALA A 181 -19.53 14.70 -2.97
CA ALA A 181 -20.65 13.96 -3.54
C ALA A 181 -20.62 13.97 -5.09
N PRO A 182 -21.00 12.87 -5.77
CA PRO A 182 -21.02 12.83 -7.21
C PRO A 182 -21.86 13.99 -7.74
N GLY A 183 -21.29 14.78 -8.65
CA GLY A 183 -22.06 15.73 -9.43
C GLY A 183 -23.17 14.97 -10.12
N THR A 184 -24.41 15.22 -9.70
CA THR A 184 -25.62 14.69 -10.33
C THR A 184 -25.48 14.83 -11.84
N LYS A 185 -25.39 13.71 -12.56
CA LYS A 185 -25.57 13.70 -14.02
C LYS A 185 -26.94 14.34 -14.27
N LYS A 186 -26.96 15.58 -14.75
CA LYS A 186 -28.19 16.17 -15.28
C LYS A 186 -28.54 15.38 -16.53
N SER A 187 -29.51 14.48 -16.40
CA SER A 187 -30.31 14.04 -17.53
C SER A 187 -31.23 15.21 -17.93
N SER A 188 -30.89 15.90 -19.02
CA SER A 188 -31.87 16.51 -19.93
C SER A 188 -31.20 16.97 -21.21
#